data_AF-A0A7V7VMY7-F1
#
_entry.id   AF-A0A7V7VMY7-F1
#
_cell.length_a   1.000
_cell.length_b   1.000
_cell.length_c   1.000
_cell.angle_alpha   90.00
_cell.angle_beta   90.00
_cell.angle_gamma   90.00
#
_symmetry.space_group_name_H-M   'P 1'
#
loop_
_entity.id
_entity.type
_entity.pdbx_description
1 polymer ?
#
loop_
_entity_poly.entity_id
_entity_poly.type
_entity_poly.pdbx_seq_one_letter_code
_entity_poly.pdbx_strand_id
1 'polypeptide(L)'
;MNYFITATDTDGGKTFLTALLTRALRTLGFNTIALKPIASGSWNDSQILQEAAKNQLTLEEITPVFYQNPLAPLIAAPLEGKIFSLNQVLPPLQYHK
;
A
#
# COMPACT_ATOMS: atom_id res chain seq x y z
N MET A 1 -10.83 -5.48 11.33
CA MET A 1 -10.61 -4.12 11.88
C MET A 1 -9.70 -3.39 10.91
N ASN A 2 -10.06 -2.16 10.52
CA ASN A 2 -9.38 -1.44 9.45
C ASN A 2 -8.90 -0.08 9.95
N TYR A 3 -7.66 0.28 9.61
CA TYR A 3 -7.07 1.58 9.92
C TYR A 3 -6.62 2.27 8.64
N PHE A 4 -6.88 3.57 8.53
CA PHE A 4 -6.41 4.40 7.43
C PHE A 4 -5.30 5.33 7.92
N ILE A 5 -4.09 5.13 7.38
CA ILE A 5 -2.90 5.87 7.79
C ILE A 5 -2.72 7.07 6.87
N THR A 6 -2.79 8.28 7.43
CA THR A 6 -2.60 9.55 6.71
C THR A 6 -1.36 10.27 7.23
N ALA A 7 -0.83 11.19 6.43
CA ALA A 7 0.19 12.15 6.86
C ALA A 7 0.00 13.45 6.09
N THR A 8 0.53 14.53 6.64
CA THR A 8 0.51 15.86 6.02
C THR A 8 1.46 15.97 4.83
N ASP A 9 2.56 15.19 4.84
CA ASP A 9 3.57 15.18 3.78
C ASP A 9 3.86 13.77 3.24
N THR A 10 4.43 13.71 2.04
CA THR A 10 4.86 12.45 1.38
C THR A 10 5.89 11.70 2.22
N ASP A 11 6.87 12.41 2.79
CA ASP A 11 7.95 11.84 3.60
C ASP A 11 7.67 11.83 5.11
N GLY A 12 6.40 11.99 5.51
CA GLY A 12 5.98 11.93 6.91
C GLY A 12 6.09 10.55 7.59
N GLY A 13 6.90 9.62 7.06
CA GLY A 13 7.20 8.33 7.70
C GLY A 13 6.10 7.27 7.64
N LYS A 14 5.06 7.45 6.80
CA LYS A 14 3.89 6.56 6.72
C LYS A 14 4.26 5.09 6.52
N THR A 15 5.15 4.79 5.56
CA THR A 15 5.54 3.40 5.26
C THR A 15 6.21 2.75 6.46
N PHE A 16 7.12 3.47 7.11
CA PHE A 16 7.82 2.99 8.29
C PHE A 16 6.86 2.73 9.45
N LEU A 17 5.98 3.70 9.75
CA LEU A 17 4.96 3.56 10.80
C LEU A 17 4.02 2.38 10.53
N THR A 18 3.49 2.28 9.30
CA THR A 18 2.58 1.20 8.91
C THR A 18 3.27 -0.16 9.04
N ALA A 19 4.52 -0.29 8.58
CA ALA A 19 5.28 -1.53 8.69
C ALA A 19 5.52 -1.94 10.16
N LEU A 20 5.84 -0.99 11.04
CA LEU A 20 5.99 -1.24 12.47
C LEU A 20 4.67 -1.66 13.12
N LEU A 21 3.57 -0.97 12.79
CA LEU A 21 2.24 -1.31 13.30
C LEU A 21 1.82 -2.72 12.87
N THR A 22 2.03 -3.07 11.60
CA THR A 22 1.75 -4.42 11.08
C THR A 22 2.58 -5.47 11.81
N ARG A 23 3.88 -5.26 11.99
CA ARG A 23 4.74 -6.19 12.75
C ARG A 23 4.26 -6.36 14.19
N ALA A 24 3.95 -5.26 14.88
CA ALA A 24 3.49 -5.28 16.26
C ALA A 24 2.17 -6.06 16.42
N LEU A 25 1.18 -5.79 15.57
CA LEU A 25 -0.10 -6.50 15.60
C LEU A 25 0.07 -8.00 15.31
N ARG A 26 0.95 -8.36 14.37
CA ARG A 26 1.26 -9.77 14.10
C ARG A 26 1.95 -10.46 15.27
N THR A 27 2.84 -9.77 15.99
CA THR A 27 3.44 -10.29 17.23
C THR A 27 2.40 -10.53 18.32
N LEU A 28 1.32 -9.75 18.34
CA LEU A 28 0.18 -9.96 19.23
C LEU A 28 -0.81 -11.05 18.74
N GLY A 29 -0.49 -11.74 17.65
CA GLY A 29 -1.31 -12.84 17.12
C GLY A 29 -2.39 -12.42 16.11
N PHE A 30 -2.47 -11.15 15.74
CA PHE A 30 -3.43 -10.70 14.72
C PHE A 30 -2.95 -11.04 13.31
N ASN A 31 -3.87 -11.51 12.46
CA ASN A 31 -3.62 -11.68 11.03
C ASN A 31 -3.69 -10.32 10.31
N THR A 32 -2.64 -9.52 10.45
CA THR A 32 -2.59 -8.15 9.90
C THR A 32 -1.80 -8.09 8.60
N ILE A 33 -2.39 -7.42 7.60
CA ILE A 33 -1.77 -7.03 6.33
C ILE A 33 -1.64 -5.50 6.25
N ALA A 34 -0.82 -5.01 5.32
CA ALA A 34 -0.72 -3.59 4.99
C ALA A 34 -0.85 -3.40 3.48
N LEU A 35 -1.53 -2.33 3.08
CA LEU A 35 -1.76 -1.98 1.68
C LEU A 35 -1.15 -0.61 1.38
N LYS A 36 -0.69 -0.44 0.15
CA LYS A 36 -0.31 0.84 -0.45
C LYS A 36 -1.05 0.96 -1.78
N PRO A 37 -2.36 1.26 -1.76
CA PRO A 37 -3.22 1.05 -2.92
C PRO A 37 -2.77 1.73 -4.22
N ILE A 38 -2.04 2.84 -4.09
CA ILE A 38 -1.50 3.62 -5.20
C ILE A 38 -0.05 3.99 -4.87
N ALA A 39 0.87 3.71 -5.79
CA ALA A 39 2.26 4.15 -5.71
C ALA A 39 2.81 4.56 -7.08
N SER A 40 3.94 5.26 -7.06
CA SER A 40 4.59 5.82 -8.24
C SER A 40 6.11 5.80 -8.09
N GLY A 41 6.84 5.49 -9.16
CA GLY A 41 8.30 5.58 -9.25
C GLY A 41 9.10 4.47 -8.57
N SER A 42 8.62 3.91 -7.45
CA SER A 42 9.34 2.85 -6.72
C SER A 42 8.42 1.89 -5.99
N TRP A 43 8.78 0.59 -6.05
CA TRP A 43 8.14 -0.49 -5.32
C TRP A 43 8.62 -0.64 -3.88
N ASN A 44 9.60 0.16 -3.45
CA ASN A 44 10.25 0.02 -2.15
C ASN A 44 9.25 0.07 -0.97
N ASP A 45 8.26 0.96 -1.04
CA ASP A 45 7.20 1.02 -0.03
C ASP A 45 6.43 -0.31 0.05
N SER A 46 6.00 -0.83 -1.11
CA SER A 46 5.25 -2.08 -1.23
C SER A 46 6.07 -3.26 -0.70
N GLN A 47 7.37 -3.31 -0.98
CA GLN A 47 8.29 -4.36 -0.51
C GLN A 47 8.43 -4.34 1.02
N ILE A 48 8.63 -3.16 1.60
CA ILE A 48 8.70 -3.01 3.07
C ILE A 48 7.41 -3.49 3.74
N LEU A 49 6.25 -3.15 3.18
CA LEU A 49 4.94 -3.56 3.70
C LEU A 49 4.70 -5.07 3.51
N GLN A 50 5.13 -5.63 2.39
CA GLN A 50 5.05 -7.06 2.10
C GLN A 50 5.81 -7.88 3.15
N GLU A 51 7.06 -7.50 3.42
CA GLU A 51 7.91 -8.14 4.42
C GLU A 51 7.30 -8.02 5.83
N ALA A 52 6.79 -6.83 6.18
CA ALA A 52 6.12 -6.61 7.46
C ALA A 52 4.90 -7.54 7.65
N ALA A 53 4.18 -7.85 6.58
CA ALA A 53 3.04 -8.77 6.57
C ALA A 53 3.45 -10.26 6.41
N LYS A 54 4.74 -10.60 6.47
CA LYS A 54 5.29 -11.94 6.18
C LYS A 54 4.89 -12.48 4.81
N ASN A 55 4.93 -11.62 3.79
CA ASN A 55 4.69 -11.97 2.38
C ASN A 55 3.33 -12.65 2.12
N GLN A 56 2.31 -12.31 2.91
CA GLN A 56 0.96 -12.85 2.72
C GLN A 56 0.29 -12.40 1.41
N LEU A 57 0.73 -11.27 0.85
CA LEU A 57 0.22 -10.67 -0.37
C LEU A 57 1.35 -10.46 -1.37
N THR A 58 1.05 -10.49 -2.66
CA THR A 58 1.99 -10.03 -3.71
C THR A 58 2.14 -8.51 -3.70
N LEU A 59 3.14 -7.97 -4.41
CA LEU A 59 3.33 -6.53 -4.51
C LEU A 59 2.14 -5.86 -5.22
N GLU A 60 1.55 -6.53 -6.20
CA GLU A 60 0.37 -6.07 -6.94
C GLU A 60 -0.90 -6.12 -6.09
N GLU A 61 -1.03 -7.06 -5.16
CA GLU A 61 -2.13 -7.05 -4.19
C GLU A 61 -1.99 -5.91 -3.18
N ILE A 62 -0.76 -5.59 -2.77
CA ILE A 62 -0.47 -4.45 -1.87
C ILE A 62 -0.68 -3.12 -2.59
N THR A 63 -0.27 -3.06 -3.85
CA THR A 63 -0.21 -1.86 -4.70
C THR A 63 -0.78 -2.18 -6.08
N PRO A 64 -2.11 -2.28 -6.21
CA PRO A 64 -2.79 -2.62 -7.47
C PRO A 64 -2.65 -1.54 -8.54
N VAL A 65 -2.39 -0.29 -8.13
CA VAL A 65 -2.16 0.83 -9.05
C VAL A 65 -0.72 1.32 -8.88
N PHE A 66 0.11 1.02 -9.87
CA PHE A 66 1.50 1.47 -9.92
C PHE A 66 1.80 2.29 -11.17
N TYR A 67 2.46 3.42 -10.96
CA TYR A 67 2.96 4.30 -12.01
C TYR A 67 4.48 4.26 -12.10
N GLN A 68 5.03 4.20 -13.32
CA GLN A 68 6.48 4.21 -13.52
C GLN A 68 7.09 5.60 -13.32
N ASN A 69 6.36 6.65 -13.67
CA ASN A 69 6.84 8.02 -13.47
C ASN A 69 6.86 8.34 -11.97
N PRO A 70 7.97 8.86 -11.42
CA PRO A 70 8.09 9.25 -10.02
C PRO A 70 7.40 10.60 -9.74
N LEU A 71 6.13 10.70 -10.14
CA LEU A 71 5.28 11.87 -10.00
C LEU A 71 4.05 11.50 -9.16
N ALA A 72 3.41 12.50 -8.55
CA ALA A 72 2.16 12.27 -7.85
C ALA A 72 1.15 11.53 -8.77
N PRO A 73 0.36 10.57 -8.25
CA PRO A 73 -0.53 9.75 -9.08
C PRO A 73 -1.47 10.55 -9.98
N LEU A 74 -1.94 11.71 -9.51
CA LEU A 74 -2.80 12.61 -10.28
C LEU A 74 -2.14 13.12 -11.58
N ILE A 75 -0.81 13.24 -11.57
CA ILE A 75 0.00 13.67 -12.73
C ILE A 75 0.47 12.46 -13.53
N ALA A 76 0.90 11.39 -12.88
CA ALA A 76 1.40 10.19 -13.56
C ALA A 76 0.30 9.45 -14.36
N ALA A 77 -0.95 9.44 -13.85
CA ALA A 77 -2.08 8.76 -14.48
C ALA A 77 -2.33 9.18 -15.94
N PRO A 78 -2.52 10.48 -16.27
CA PRO A 78 -2.70 10.90 -17.65
C PRO A 78 -1.44 10.73 -18.50
N LEU A 79 -0.24 10.92 -17.93
CA LEU A 79 1.03 10.75 -18.67
C LEU A 79 1.27 9.30 -19.12
N GLU A 80 0.83 8.33 -18.32
CA GLU A 80 0.94 6.90 -18.64
C GLU A 80 -0.31 6.33 -19.32
N GLY A 81 -1.33 7.15 -19.57
CA GLY A 81 -2.60 6.69 -20.15
C GLY A 81 -3.34 5.68 -19.28
N LYS A 82 -3.13 5.73 -17.95
CA LYS A 82 -3.64 4.75 -16.97
C LYS A 82 -4.43 5.47 -15.88
N ILE A 83 -5.72 5.67 -16.09
CA ILE A 83 -6.61 6.20 -15.07
C ILE A 83 -7.09 5.04 -14.17
N PHE A 84 -7.11 5.25 -12.86
CA PHE A 84 -7.67 4.29 -11.91
C PHE A 84 -9.09 4.67 -11.48
N SER A 85 -9.84 3.65 -11.08
CA SER A 85 -11.16 3.76 -10.45
C SER A 85 -11.07 3.29 -9.00
N LEU A 86 -12.06 3.67 -8.17
CA LEU A 86 -12.10 3.26 -6.76
C LEU A 86 -12.10 1.74 -6.60
N ASN A 87 -12.74 1.00 -7.52
CA ASN A 87 -12.81 -0.47 -7.49
C ASN A 87 -11.45 -1.14 -7.70
N GLN A 88 -10.51 -0.48 -8.38
CA GLN A 88 -9.15 -0.99 -8.57
C GLN A 88 -8.28 -0.73 -7.34
N VAL A 89 -8.53 0.37 -6.62
CA VAL A 89 -7.76 0.82 -5.45
C VAL A 89 -8.22 0.09 -4.17
N LEU A 90 -9.50 -0.23 -4.10
CA LEU A 90 -10.08 -1.02 -3.03
C LEU A 90 -10.43 -2.40 -3.62
N PRO A 91 -9.44 -3.29 -3.85
CA PRO A 91 -9.78 -4.69 -4.10
C PRO A 91 -10.67 -5.14 -2.94
N PRO A 92 -11.58 -6.11 -3.16
CA PRO A 92 -12.45 -6.58 -2.10
C PRO A 92 -11.57 -6.88 -0.88
N LEU A 93 -11.76 -6.13 0.21
CA LEU A 93 -11.11 -6.38 1.50
C LEU A 93 -11.73 -7.65 2.12
N GLN A 94 -11.84 -8.70 1.32
CA GLN A 94 -12.34 -10.03 1.63
C GLN A 94 -11.20 -10.92 2.16
N TYR A 95 -10.09 -10.33 2.59
CA TYR A 95 -9.05 -11.03 3.37
C TYR A 95 -9.53 -11.25 4.81
N HIS A 96 -10.71 -11.83 4.97
CA HIS A 96 -11.32 -12.22 6.23
C HIS A 96 -11.97 -13.60 6.08
N LYS A 97 -11.16 -14.64 6.29
CA LYS A 97 -11.49 -15.70 7.26
C LYS A 97 -10.29 -15.93 8.15
#